data_AF-A0A7Z7FDS5-F1
#
_entry.id   AF-A0A7Z7FDS5-F1
#
_cell.length_a   1.000
_cell.length_b   1.000
_cell.length_c   1.000
_cell.angle_alpha   90.00
_cell.angle_beta   90.00
_cell.angle_gamma   90.00
#
_symmetry.space_group_name_H-M   'P 1'
#
loop_
_entity.id
_entity.type
_entity.pdbx_description
1 polymer ?
#
loop_
_entity_poly.entity_id
_entity_poly.type
_entity_poly.pdbx_seq_one_letter_code
_entity_poly.pdbx_strand_id
1 'polypeptide(L)'
;MIFPDEYKYVGHSKEIPDGEDRRIYFLTKYLIVENCENGNYSLFEVEHQGEGLLRDATSLKELASGEEIVHYEKELNIKDRALLIDTATEICKGKVNTVIFTGIDKHLTFVHKPDPSEIIEIEIVDVFPPEPSWLASVVRRIEQSGVWGDLSIRFSENLTDLRQFEGENTVFPCSSSGLKGKCLDCDVIEEDGALLVGCEISKSLFESRFPGIEYSFINICPFKSDIFKPSKVFITRCCRAENSGIVTIAGIRGAVVHWGASEFDVTMAIRNLVQELRLSAKKDNL
;
A
#
# COMPACT_ATOMS: atom_id res chain seq x y z
N MET A 1 -6.33 -15.76 -9.36
CA MET A 1 -6.36 -16.00 -7.90
C MET A 1 -7.79 -16.04 -7.38
N ILE A 2 -8.12 -16.91 -6.42
CA ILE A 2 -9.35 -16.83 -5.61
C ILE A 2 -8.93 -16.52 -4.17
N PHE A 3 -9.32 -15.36 -3.68
CA PHE A 3 -9.04 -14.90 -2.33
C PHE A 3 -10.23 -14.09 -1.82
N PRO A 4 -11.02 -14.62 -0.87
CA PRO A 4 -12.20 -13.94 -0.35
C PRO A 4 -11.90 -12.52 0.13
N ASP A 5 -12.78 -11.56 -0.18
CA ASP A 5 -12.65 -10.18 0.28
C ASP A 5 -12.67 -10.09 1.81
N GLU A 6 -13.45 -10.97 2.44
CA GLU A 6 -13.69 -11.01 3.88
C GLU A 6 -13.82 -12.46 4.36
N TYR A 7 -13.24 -12.76 5.53
CA TYR A 7 -13.30 -14.12 6.11
C TYR A 7 -14.72 -14.56 6.46
N LYS A 8 -15.67 -13.63 6.63
CA LYS A 8 -17.09 -13.95 6.90
C LYS A 8 -17.77 -14.70 5.75
N TYR A 9 -17.16 -14.71 4.56
CA TYR A 9 -17.63 -15.47 3.40
C TYR A 9 -17.06 -16.90 3.37
N VAL A 10 -16.21 -17.27 4.32
CA VAL A 10 -15.55 -18.57 4.44
C VAL A 10 -16.17 -19.34 5.60
N GLY A 11 -16.88 -20.42 5.27
CA GLY A 11 -17.36 -21.39 6.25
C GLY A 11 -16.28 -22.43 6.56
N HIS A 12 -16.33 -23.00 7.76
CA HIS A 12 -15.54 -24.17 8.15
C HIS A 12 -16.48 -25.27 8.64
N SER A 13 -16.28 -26.48 8.14
CA SER A 13 -17.03 -27.68 8.55
C SER A 13 -16.10 -28.87 8.68
N LYS A 14 -16.51 -29.88 9.45
CA LYS A 14 -15.83 -31.19 9.53
C LYS A 14 -16.39 -32.20 8.54
N GLU A 15 -17.59 -31.94 8.03
CA GLU A 15 -18.29 -32.81 7.10
C GLU A 15 -18.81 -31.99 5.92
N ILE A 16 -18.88 -32.64 4.76
CA ILE A 16 -19.45 -32.03 3.56
C ILE A 16 -20.98 -31.92 3.78
N PRO A 17 -21.62 -30.76 3.55
CA PRO A 17 -23.06 -30.59 3.73
C PRO A 17 -23.85 -31.16 2.54
N ASP A 18 -23.66 -32.45 2.25
CA ASP A 18 -24.33 -33.19 1.17
C ASP A 18 -25.36 -34.23 1.67
N GLY A 19 -25.41 -34.45 2.99
CA GLY A 19 -26.32 -35.36 3.69
C GLY A 19 -27.71 -34.77 4.00
N GLU A 20 -28.27 -35.15 5.15
CA GLU A 20 -29.60 -34.71 5.62
C GLU A 20 -29.62 -33.23 6.05
N ASP A 21 -28.53 -32.74 6.64
CA ASP A 21 -28.37 -31.31 6.97
C ASP A 21 -27.41 -30.64 5.99
N ARG A 22 -27.98 -29.95 5.00
CA ARG A 22 -27.22 -29.21 3.98
C ARG A 22 -27.12 -27.73 4.28
N ARG A 23 -27.50 -27.31 5.49
CA ARG A 23 -27.66 -25.91 5.82
C ARG A 23 -26.31 -25.28 6.14
N ILE A 24 -26.01 -24.15 5.50
CA ILE A 24 -24.82 -23.35 5.73
C ILE A 24 -25.20 -21.92 6.11
N TYR A 25 -24.28 -21.20 6.73
CA TYR A 25 -24.48 -19.79 7.07
C TYR A 25 -24.71 -18.94 5.81
N PHE A 26 -25.63 -17.98 5.87
CA PHE A 26 -26.11 -17.23 4.69
C PHE A 26 -25.08 -16.35 3.98
N LEU A 27 -23.89 -16.12 4.58
CA LEU A 27 -22.78 -15.43 3.93
C LEU A 27 -21.78 -16.39 3.28
N THR A 28 -21.85 -17.69 3.57
CA THR A 28 -20.86 -18.66 3.08
C THR A 28 -20.87 -18.73 1.56
N LYS A 29 -19.79 -18.24 0.93
CA LYS A 29 -19.52 -18.39 -0.50
C LYS A 29 -18.46 -19.46 -0.77
N TYR A 30 -17.61 -19.72 0.23
CA TYR A 30 -16.57 -20.72 0.18
C TYR A 30 -16.63 -21.56 1.44
N LEU A 31 -16.40 -22.86 1.32
CA LEU A 31 -16.42 -23.79 2.44
C LEU A 31 -15.11 -24.56 2.50
N ILE A 32 -14.44 -24.45 3.64
CA ILE A 32 -13.31 -25.30 4.02
C ILE A 32 -13.88 -26.49 4.78
N VAL A 33 -13.61 -27.70 4.29
CA VAL A 33 -13.97 -28.95 4.97
C VAL A 33 -12.69 -29.61 5.46
N GLU A 34 -12.59 -29.80 6.77
CA GLU A 34 -11.49 -30.51 7.42
C GLU A 34 -11.90 -31.97 7.66
N ASN A 35 -11.25 -32.90 6.98
CA ASN A 35 -11.46 -34.32 7.21
C ASN A 35 -10.65 -34.76 8.43
N CYS A 36 -11.34 -34.94 9.56
CA CYS A 36 -10.70 -35.30 10.83
C CYS A 36 -10.02 -36.68 10.85
N GLU A 37 -10.32 -37.58 9.90
CA GLU A 37 -9.73 -38.92 9.89
C GLU A 37 -8.30 -38.92 9.33
N ASN A 38 -8.02 -38.05 8.36
CA ASN A 38 -6.73 -37.96 7.70
C ASN A 38 -6.04 -36.60 7.85
N GLY A 39 -6.72 -35.61 8.46
CA GLY A 39 -6.23 -34.24 8.61
C GLY A 39 -6.17 -33.45 7.30
N ASN A 40 -6.76 -33.97 6.23
CA ASN A 40 -6.75 -33.30 4.93
C ASN A 40 -7.86 -32.27 4.83
N TYR A 41 -7.63 -31.26 4.00
CA TYR A 41 -8.60 -30.21 3.72
C TYR A 41 -9.19 -30.38 2.32
N SER A 42 -10.42 -29.93 2.16
CA SER A 42 -11.08 -29.71 0.86
C SER A 42 -11.67 -28.31 0.83
N LEU A 43 -11.59 -27.64 -0.32
CA LEU A 43 -12.09 -26.28 -0.52
C LEU A 43 -13.17 -26.28 -1.59
N PHE A 44 -14.33 -25.72 -1.27
CA PHE A 44 -15.46 -25.62 -2.18
C PHE A 44 -15.89 -24.17 -2.40
N GLU A 45 -16.30 -23.85 -3.62
CA GLU A 45 -17.18 -22.73 -3.94
C GLU A 45 -18.63 -23.20 -3.77
N VAL A 46 -19.46 -22.38 -3.11
CA VAL A 46 -20.79 -22.79 -2.66
C VAL A 46 -21.86 -21.81 -3.13
N GLU A 47 -22.94 -22.37 -3.68
CA GLU A 47 -24.18 -21.64 -3.94
C GLU A 47 -25.27 -22.15 -2.98
N HIS A 48 -26.04 -21.22 -2.40
CA HIS A 48 -27.11 -21.56 -1.47
C HIS A 48 -28.40 -20.81 -1.79
N GLN A 49 -29.53 -21.38 -1.37
CA GLN A 49 -30.85 -20.77 -1.53
C GLN A 49 -31.67 -20.80 -0.24
N GLY A 50 -32.72 -19.98 -0.19
CA GLY A 50 -33.62 -19.87 0.96
C GLY A 50 -33.46 -18.58 1.75
N GLU A 51 -34.23 -18.46 2.81
CA GLU A 51 -34.32 -17.27 3.67
C GLU A 51 -33.83 -17.58 5.09
N GLY A 52 -33.45 -16.53 5.83
CA GLY A 52 -32.92 -16.67 7.19
C GLY A 52 -31.40 -16.82 7.27
N LEU A 53 -30.92 -17.19 8.47
CA LEU A 53 -29.50 -17.27 8.83
C LEU A 53 -28.79 -18.51 8.28
N LEU A 54 -29.54 -19.59 8.14
CA LEU A 54 -29.08 -20.87 7.61
C LEU A 54 -29.84 -21.15 6.31
N ARG A 55 -29.10 -21.53 5.27
CA ARG A 55 -29.61 -21.72 3.91
C ARG A 55 -29.11 -23.03 3.35
N ASP A 56 -29.93 -23.69 2.54
CA ASP A 56 -29.55 -24.97 1.96
C ASP A 56 -28.50 -24.77 0.87
N ALA A 57 -27.38 -25.48 0.98
CA ALA A 57 -26.38 -25.58 -0.06
C ALA A 57 -26.99 -26.31 -1.26
N THR A 58 -27.01 -25.63 -2.41
CA THR A 58 -27.58 -26.12 -3.67
C THR A 58 -26.52 -26.65 -4.62
N SER A 59 -25.30 -26.12 -4.52
CA SER A 59 -24.17 -26.48 -5.37
C SER A 59 -22.89 -26.41 -4.56
N LEU A 60 -22.05 -27.43 -4.71
CA LEU A 60 -20.71 -27.52 -4.14
C LEU A 60 -19.74 -27.81 -5.28
N LYS A 61 -18.89 -26.85 -5.60
CA LYS A 61 -17.87 -26.97 -6.63
C LYS A 61 -16.51 -27.02 -5.98
N GLU A 62 -15.84 -28.18 -6.08
CA GLU A 62 -14.50 -28.35 -5.54
C GLU A 62 -13.49 -27.46 -6.28
N LEU A 63 -12.71 -26.70 -5.51
CA LEU A 63 -11.64 -25.83 -6.01
C LEU A 63 -10.26 -26.45 -5.82
N ALA A 64 -10.06 -27.16 -4.70
CA ALA A 64 -8.84 -27.89 -4.37
C ALA A 64 -9.13 -28.95 -3.28
N SER A 65 -8.30 -29.98 -3.21
CA SER A 65 -8.39 -31.00 -2.16
C SER A 65 -7.05 -31.70 -1.87
N GLY A 66 -6.91 -32.27 -0.68
CA GLY A 66 -5.79 -33.14 -0.33
C GLY A 66 -4.41 -32.48 -0.48
N GLU A 67 -3.54 -33.07 -1.31
CA GLU A 67 -2.16 -32.60 -1.54
C GLU A 67 -2.07 -31.21 -2.19
N GLU A 68 -3.17 -30.67 -2.71
CA GLU A 68 -3.22 -29.33 -3.28
C GLU A 68 -3.32 -28.22 -2.22
N ILE A 69 -3.69 -28.57 -0.99
CA ILE A 69 -3.96 -27.64 0.10
C ILE A 69 -2.93 -27.81 1.22
N VAL A 70 -2.40 -26.68 1.69
CA VAL A 70 -1.61 -26.61 2.93
C VAL A 70 -2.33 -25.70 3.92
N HIS A 71 -2.44 -26.13 5.18
CA HIS A 71 -2.84 -25.27 6.28
C HIS A 71 -1.58 -24.64 6.91
N TYR A 72 -1.49 -23.31 6.85
CA TYR A 72 -0.36 -22.59 7.41
C TYR A 72 -0.41 -22.60 8.95
N GLU A 73 0.64 -23.13 9.57
CA GLU A 73 0.66 -23.40 11.02
C GLU A 73 0.61 -22.15 11.89
N LYS A 74 1.18 -21.03 11.42
CA LYS A 74 1.26 -19.80 12.21
C LYS A 74 0.03 -18.93 12.01
N GLU A 75 -0.43 -18.32 13.10
CA GLU A 75 -1.46 -17.29 13.03
C GLU A 75 -0.90 -16.03 12.39
N LEU A 76 -1.68 -15.45 11.47
CA LEU A 76 -1.35 -14.22 10.78
C LEU A 76 -2.46 -13.19 10.95
N ASN A 77 -2.13 -11.92 10.66
CA ASN A 77 -3.15 -10.92 10.44
C ASN A 77 -3.85 -11.21 9.11
N ILE A 78 -4.94 -11.98 9.15
CA ILE A 78 -5.69 -12.37 7.94
C ILE A 78 -6.41 -11.21 7.24
N LYS A 79 -6.35 -9.99 7.81
CA LYS A 79 -6.75 -8.76 7.14
C LYS A 79 -5.66 -8.17 6.25
N ASP A 80 -4.40 -8.57 6.43
CA ASP A 80 -3.30 -8.15 5.57
C ASP A 80 -3.25 -9.01 4.31
N ARG A 81 -3.87 -8.50 3.25
CA ARG A 81 -4.01 -9.24 1.99
C ARG A 81 -2.66 -9.43 1.28
N ALA A 82 -1.78 -8.43 1.32
CA ALA A 82 -0.48 -8.53 0.66
C ALA A 82 0.38 -9.62 1.35
N LEU A 83 0.41 -9.61 2.68
CA LEU A 83 1.06 -10.65 3.47
C LEU A 83 0.57 -12.06 3.12
N LEU A 84 -0.75 -12.25 3.03
CA LEU A 84 -1.32 -13.57 2.70
C LEU A 84 -0.99 -14.02 1.27
N ILE A 85 -1.01 -13.10 0.30
CA ILE A 85 -0.66 -13.40 -1.10
C ILE A 85 0.82 -13.78 -1.21
N ASP A 86 1.72 -13.00 -0.60
CA ASP A 86 3.16 -13.27 -0.62
C ASP A 86 3.47 -14.61 0.06
N THR A 87 2.91 -14.84 1.25
CA THR A 87 3.09 -16.10 1.98
C THR A 87 2.57 -17.29 1.18
N ALA A 88 1.38 -17.17 0.57
CA ALA A 88 0.83 -18.24 -0.26
C ALA A 88 1.69 -18.49 -1.50
N THR A 89 2.23 -17.46 -2.13
CA THR A 89 3.11 -17.58 -3.30
C THR A 89 4.37 -18.37 -2.98
N GLU A 90 4.96 -18.15 -1.81
CA GLU A 90 6.16 -18.88 -1.38
C GLU A 90 5.91 -20.37 -1.11
N ILE A 91 4.71 -20.70 -0.64
CA ILE A 91 4.29 -22.06 -0.25
C ILE A 91 3.75 -22.86 -1.45
N CYS A 92 2.98 -22.22 -2.33
CA CYS A 92 2.36 -22.85 -3.50
C CYS A 92 3.41 -23.28 -4.53
N LYS A 93 3.98 -24.47 -4.33
CA LYS A 93 4.98 -25.11 -5.17
C LYS A 93 4.57 -26.54 -5.49
N GLY A 94 4.89 -27.01 -6.69
CA GLY A 94 4.56 -28.35 -7.13
C GLY A 94 3.04 -28.55 -7.25
N LYS A 95 2.48 -29.45 -6.43
CA LYS A 95 1.03 -29.73 -6.40
C LYS A 95 0.24 -28.75 -5.54
N VAL A 96 0.90 -28.08 -4.58
CA VAL A 96 0.22 -27.14 -3.69
C VAL A 96 -0.17 -25.89 -4.45
N ASN A 97 -1.47 -25.61 -4.49
CA ASN A 97 -2.04 -24.45 -5.15
C ASN A 97 -2.93 -23.61 -4.22
N THR A 98 -3.14 -24.06 -2.97
CA THR A 98 -4.00 -23.39 -2.00
C THR A 98 -3.35 -23.37 -0.63
N VAL A 99 -3.41 -22.22 0.04
CA VAL A 99 -2.99 -22.09 1.45
C VAL A 99 -4.16 -21.60 2.29
N ILE A 100 -4.49 -22.33 3.35
CA ILE A 100 -5.44 -21.94 4.38
C ILE A 100 -4.67 -21.20 5.48
N PHE A 101 -5.23 -20.10 5.96
CA PHE A 101 -4.65 -19.26 7.01
C PHE A 101 -5.59 -19.15 8.20
N THR A 102 -5.02 -19.16 9.40
CA THR A 102 -5.73 -18.88 10.65
C THR A 102 -5.44 -17.46 11.12
N GLY A 103 -6.49 -16.70 11.38
CA GLY A 103 -6.42 -15.38 12.00
C GLY A 103 -6.10 -15.46 13.49
N ILE A 104 -5.60 -14.36 14.05
CA ILE A 104 -5.42 -14.19 15.51
C ILE A 104 -6.77 -14.36 16.24
N ASP A 105 -7.87 -13.98 15.58
CA ASP A 105 -9.25 -14.16 16.05
C ASP A 105 -9.84 -15.56 15.74
N LYS A 106 -8.98 -16.50 15.31
CA LYS A 106 -9.29 -17.90 14.95
C LYS A 106 -10.19 -18.11 13.74
N HIS A 107 -10.56 -17.05 13.02
CA HIS A 107 -11.25 -17.20 11.75
C HIS A 107 -10.30 -17.78 10.70
N LEU A 108 -10.85 -18.53 9.75
CA LEU A 108 -10.11 -19.07 8.62
C LEU A 108 -10.33 -18.21 7.38
N THR A 109 -9.30 -18.12 6.56
CA THR A 109 -9.39 -17.67 5.17
C THR A 109 -8.43 -18.50 4.31
N PHE A 110 -8.40 -18.28 3.01
CA PHE A 110 -7.50 -18.99 2.12
C PHE A 110 -7.07 -18.11 0.95
N VAL A 111 -5.96 -18.50 0.33
CA VAL A 111 -5.54 -18.00 -0.98
C VAL A 111 -5.36 -19.20 -1.90
N HIS A 112 -6.17 -19.28 -2.95
CA HIS A 112 -6.09 -20.31 -3.99
C HIS A 112 -5.52 -19.70 -5.28
N LYS A 113 -4.50 -20.36 -5.85
CA LYS A 113 -3.72 -19.92 -7.01
C LYS A 113 -3.25 -18.47 -6.83
N PRO A 114 -2.34 -18.21 -5.86
CA PRO A 114 -1.90 -16.86 -5.53
C PRO A 114 -1.29 -16.17 -6.76
N ASP A 115 -1.54 -14.87 -6.88
CA ASP A 115 -1.03 -14.04 -7.97
C ASP A 115 -0.42 -12.76 -7.40
N PRO A 116 0.92 -12.69 -7.29
CA PRO A 116 1.62 -11.49 -6.81
C PRO A 116 1.38 -10.25 -7.67
N SER A 117 0.97 -10.40 -8.93
CA SER A 117 0.74 -9.25 -9.83
C SER A 117 -0.49 -8.42 -9.44
N GLU A 118 -1.37 -8.96 -8.59
CA GLU A 118 -2.52 -8.26 -8.02
C GLU A 118 -2.14 -7.30 -6.88
N ILE A 119 -0.89 -7.38 -6.36
CA ILE A 119 -0.40 -6.46 -5.32
C ILE A 119 0.05 -5.15 -5.97
N ILE A 120 -0.57 -4.04 -5.56
CA ILE A 120 -0.18 -2.71 -6.03
C ILE A 120 1.04 -2.24 -5.23
N GLU A 121 2.16 -2.01 -5.91
CA GLU A 121 3.33 -1.41 -5.30
C GLU A 121 3.24 0.12 -5.36
N ILE A 122 3.29 0.76 -4.19
CA ILE A 122 3.28 2.22 -4.04
C ILE A 122 4.67 2.68 -3.59
N GLU A 123 5.31 3.52 -4.39
CA GLU A 123 6.60 4.13 -4.08
C GLU A 123 6.43 5.37 -3.20
N ILE A 124 7.14 5.42 -2.09
CA ILE A 124 7.23 6.59 -1.23
C ILE A 124 8.34 7.48 -1.76
N VAL A 125 7.96 8.60 -2.37
CA VAL A 125 8.89 9.59 -2.92
C VAL A 125 9.00 10.75 -1.94
N ASP A 126 10.15 10.90 -1.28
CA ASP A 126 10.37 11.96 -0.30
C ASP A 126 11.84 12.41 -0.30
N VAL A 127 12.10 13.55 0.33
CA VAL A 127 13.44 14.09 0.54
C VAL A 127 13.78 14.09 2.04
N PHE A 128 15.06 13.93 2.36
CA PHE A 128 15.60 14.06 3.71
C PHE A 128 16.99 14.71 3.63
N PRO A 129 17.56 15.25 4.71
CA PRO A 129 17.10 15.40 6.10
C PRO A 129 15.87 16.31 6.33
N PRO A 130 15.21 16.26 7.51
CA PRO A 130 15.57 15.50 8.71
C PRO A 130 15.40 13.99 8.53
N GLU A 131 16.11 13.21 9.34
CA GLU A 131 16.01 11.75 9.35
C GLU A 131 15.23 11.28 10.61
N PRO A 132 14.26 10.36 10.46
CA PRO A 132 13.77 9.77 9.22
C PRO A 132 12.98 10.78 8.36
N SER A 133 12.93 10.54 7.04
CA SER A 133 12.01 11.26 6.16
C SER A 133 10.59 11.12 6.73
N TRP A 134 9.89 12.25 6.88
CA TRP A 134 8.61 12.25 7.58
C TRP A 134 7.57 11.39 6.85
N LEU A 135 7.47 11.46 5.51
CA LEU A 135 6.45 10.69 4.79
C LEU A 135 6.75 9.20 4.87
N ALA A 136 8.00 8.79 4.65
CA ALA A 136 8.40 7.40 4.79
C ALA A 136 8.11 6.87 6.20
N SER A 137 8.48 7.65 7.22
CA SER A 137 8.23 7.29 8.62
C SER A 137 6.73 7.12 8.93
N VAL A 138 5.89 8.04 8.45
CA VAL A 138 4.43 7.98 8.62
C VAL A 138 3.84 6.77 7.90
N VAL A 139 4.19 6.57 6.62
CA VAL A 139 3.67 5.44 5.83
C VAL A 139 4.05 4.11 6.47
N ARG A 140 5.30 3.93 6.89
CA ARG A 140 5.74 2.69 7.55
C ARG A 140 5.03 2.42 8.87
N ARG A 141 4.78 3.45 9.70
CA ARG A 141 4.00 3.28 10.95
C ARG A 141 2.56 2.86 10.67
N ILE A 142 1.92 3.50 9.70
CA ILE A 142 0.53 3.18 9.34
C ILE A 142 0.45 1.79 8.70
N GLU A 143 1.40 1.42 7.83
CA GLU A 143 1.52 0.07 7.26
C GLU A 143 1.62 -0.98 8.37
N GLN A 144 2.52 -0.79 9.35
CA GLN A 144 2.69 -1.69 10.49
C GLN A 144 1.43 -1.80 11.38
N SER A 145 0.60 -0.76 11.43
CA SER A 145 -0.67 -0.80 12.17
C SER A 145 -1.75 -1.66 11.49
N GLY A 146 -1.53 -2.09 10.24
CA GLY A 146 -2.47 -2.90 9.47
C GLY A 146 -3.65 -2.11 8.87
N VAL A 147 -3.62 -0.77 8.96
CA VAL A 147 -4.70 0.11 8.48
C VAL A 147 -5.00 -0.08 7.00
N TRP A 148 -4.06 -0.52 6.16
CA TRP A 148 -4.29 -0.76 4.73
C TRP A 148 -4.28 -2.24 4.34
N GLY A 149 -4.39 -3.17 5.30
CA GLY A 149 -4.34 -4.60 5.00
C GLY A 149 -5.36 -5.03 3.94
N ASP A 150 -6.53 -4.38 3.91
CA ASP A 150 -7.61 -4.64 2.95
C ASP A 150 -7.29 -4.19 1.51
N LEU A 151 -6.23 -3.41 1.30
CA LEU A 151 -5.95 -2.78 0.01
C LEU A 151 -5.04 -3.59 -0.92
N SER A 152 -4.46 -4.71 -0.47
CA SER A 152 -3.52 -5.52 -1.28
C SER A 152 -2.41 -4.64 -1.88
N ILE A 153 -1.75 -3.87 -1.02
CA ILE A 153 -0.68 -2.95 -1.40
C ILE A 153 0.60 -3.28 -0.65
N ARG A 154 1.73 -2.82 -1.20
CA ARG A 154 3.03 -2.83 -0.53
C ARG A 154 3.80 -1.56 -0.86
N PHE A 155 4.74 -1.17 0.00
CA PHE A 155 5.51 0.06 -0.19
C PHE A 155 6.99 -0.16 -0.50
N SER A 156 7.50 0.59 -1.47
CA SER A 156 8.93 0.79 -1.74
C SER A 156 9.33 2.24 -1.45
N GLU A 157 10.64 2.49 -1.34
CA GLU A 157 11.18 3.81 -0.99
C GLU A 157 12.04 4.37 -2.12
N ASN A 158 11.80 5.64 -2.44
CA ASN A 158 12.58 6.45 -3.37
C ASN A 158 12.92 7.76 -2.65
N LEU A 159 13.92 7.68 -1.78
CA LEU A 159 14.32 8.76 -0.89
C LEU A 159 15.55 9.46 -1.43
N THR A 160 15.49 10.78 -1.52
CA THR A 160 16.62 11.60 -1.98
C THR A 160 17.31 12.27 -0.80
N ASP A 161 18.59 11.95 -0.60
CA ASP A 161 19.44 12.59 0.42
C ASP A 161 19.92 13.96 -0.09
N LEU A 162 19.42 15.03 0.49
CA LEU A 162 19.80 16.40 0.15
C LEU A 162 21.19 16.79 0.68
N ARG A 163 21.82 15.97 1.54
CA ARG A 163 23.19 16.20 2.02
C ARG A 163 24.20 16.25 0.88
N GLN A 164 23.89 15.60 -0.24
CA GLN A 164 24.72 15.64 -1.45
C GLN A 164 24.93 17.06 -2.02
N PHE A 165 24.10 18.03 -1.60
CA PHE A 165 24.20 19.43 -2.01
C PHE A 165 24.75 20.34 -0.91
N GLU A 166 25.15 19.83 0.25
CA GLU A 166 25.74 20.65 1.33
C GLU A 166 26.99 21.41 0.85
N GLY A 167 27.14 22.63 1.35
CA GLY A 167 28.24 23.50 0.97
C GLY A 167 28.11 24.88 1.59
N GLU A 168 29.23 25.60 1.70
CA GLU A 168 29.28 26.95 2.30
C GLU A 168 28.37 27.95 1.57
N ASN A 169 28.23 27.80 0.25
CA ASN A 169 27.40 28.66 -0.60
C ASN A 169 26.02 28.05 -0.92
N THR A 170 25.67 26.92 -0.31
CA THR A 170 24.36 26.30 -0.51
C THR A 170 23.31 26.95 0.38
N VAL A 171 22.13 27.18 -0.19
CA VAL A 171 20.97 27.73 0.50
C VAL A 171 19.83 26.73 0.46
N PHE A 172 19.36 26.31 1.65
CA PHE A 172 18.24 25.40 1.83
C PHE A 172 16.98 26.14 2.31
N PRO A 173 15.77 25.53 2.20
CA PRO A 173 14.54 26.23 2.54
C PRO A 173 14.32 26.45 4.03
N CYS A 174 14.88 25.57 4.88
CA CYS A 174 14.60 25.59 6.32
C CYS A 174 15.74 24.99 7.16
N SER A 175 16.08 25.69 8.23
CA SER A 175 17.04 25.30 9.27
C SER A 175 16.69 23.99 9.98
N SER A 176 15.41 23.63 10.07
CA SER A 176 14.95 22.38 10.69
C SER A 176 15.40 21.11 9.96
N SER A 177 15.90 21.24 8.72
CA SER A 177 16.55 20.13 8.02
C SER A 177 17.86 19.71 8.68
N GLY A 178 18.55 20.62 9.37
CA GLY A 178 19.90 20.39 9.90
C GLY A 178 20.99 20.25 8.82
N LEU A 179 20.68 20.61 7.57
CA LEU A 179 21.63 20.61 6.46
C LEU A 179 22.71 21.68 6.65
N LYS A 180 23.94 21.36 6.27
CA LYS A 180 25.07 22.30 6.29
C LYS A 180 25.02 23.25 5.09
N GLY A 181 24.73 24.50 5.39
CA GLY A 181 24.64 25.61 4.45
C GLY A 181 23.93 26.78 5.13
N LYS A 182 23.48 27.75 4.35
CA LYS A 182 22.58 28.80 4.81
C LYS A 182 21.13 28.34 4.62
N CYS A 183 20.21 28.91 5.40
CA CYS A 183 18.79 28.59 5.34
C CYS A 183 17.92 29.83 5.14
N LEU A 184 16.95 29.72 4.24
CA LEU A 184 16.04 30.81 3.87
C LEU A 184 15.18 31.34 5.01
N ASP A 185 14.97 30.57 6.08
CA ASP A 185 14.14 30.96 7.22
C ASP A 185 14.91 31.83 8.22
N CYS A 186 16.20 31.57 8.46
CA CYS A 186 16.98 32.24 9.51
C CYS A 186 18.18 33.07 9.05
N ASP A 187 18.76 32.81 7.88
CA ASP A 187 20.00 33.44 7.44
C ASP A 187 19.79 34.63 6.50
N VAL A 188 20.84 35.45 6.37
CA VAL A 188 20.94 36.53 5.39
C VAL A 188 21.93 36.10 4.31
N ILE A 189 21.53 36.25 3.05
CA ILE A 189 22.39 36.00 1.89
C ILE A 189 22.79 37.37 1.33
N GLU A 190 24.09 37.60 1.18
CA GLU A 190 24.64 38.88 0.68
C GLU A 190 25.56 38.69 -0.54
N GLU A 191 26.01 37.46 -0.81
CA GLU A 191 27.00 37.14 -1.83
C GLU A 191 26.35 36.45 -3.04
N ASP A 192 26.82 36.79 -4.23
CA ASP A 192 26.46 36.13 -5.49
C ASP A 192 27.03 34.71 -5.57
N GLY A 193 26.44 33.90 -6.45
CA GLY A 193 26.88 32.52 -6.72
C GLY A 193 26.32 31.49 -5.73
N ALA A 194 25.24 31.83 -5.03
CA ALA A 194 24.55 30.90 -4.14
C ALA A 194 23.97 29.70 -4.92
N LEU A 195 23.98 28.52 -4.31
CA LEU A 195 23.27 27.34 -4.82
C LEU A 195 21.98 27.16 -4.04
N LEU A 196 20.85 27.57 -4.60
CA LEU A 196 19.54 27.35 -3.98
C LEU A 196 19.07 25.92 -4.26
N VAL A 197 18.87 25.13 -3.20
CA VAL A 197 18.28 23.80 -3.27
C VAL A 197 16.88 23.88 -2.68
N GLY A 198 15.85 23.77 -3.52
CA GLY A 198 14.49 24.03 -3.06
C GLY A 198 13.45 23.84 -4.14
N CYS A 199 12.21 24.25 -3.85
CA CYS A 199 11.13 24.26 -4.83
C CYS A 199 10.84 25.68 -5.31
N GLU A 200 9.82 25.85 -6.17
CA GLU A 200 9.41 27.17 -6.67
C GLU A 200 9.04 28.16 -5.55
N ILE A 201 8.57 27.68 -4.39
CA ILE A 201 8.32 28.54 -3.23
C ILE A 201 9.65 29.06 -2.67
N SER A 202 10.64 28.18 -2.50
CA SER A 202 11.98 28.56 -2.04
C SER A 202 12.61 29.57 -2.98
N LYS A 203 12.44 29.37 -4.30
CA LYS A 203 12.88 30.31 -5.34
C LYS A 203 12.23 31.69 -5.18
N SER A 204 10.90 31.72 -5.09
CA SER A 204 10.15 32.97 -4.92
C SER A 204 10.52 33.69 -3.62
N LEU A 205 10.77 32.94 -2.55
CA LEU A 205 11.20 33.47 -1.26
C LEU A 205 12.61 34.05 -1.33
N PHE A 206 13.54 33.36 -2.00
CA PHE A 206 14.91 33.83 -2.21
C PHE A 206 14.90 35.16 -2.98
N GLU A 207 14.23 35.21 -4.13
CA GLU A 207 14.15 36.41 -4.99
C GLU A 207 13.47 37.59 -4.29
N SER A 208 12.48 37.33 -3.43
CA SER A 208 11.79 38.36 -2.66
C SER A 208 12.61 38.88 -1.48
N ARG A 209 13.37 38.02 -0.78
CA ARG A 209 14.16 38.42 0.40
C ARG A 209 15.50 39.03 0.02
N PHE A 210 16.09 38.59 -1.09
CA PHE A 210 17.45 38.94 -1.50
C PHE A 210 17.46 39.43 -2.96
N PRO A 211 16.81 40.56 -3.27
CA PRO A 211 16.68 41.04 -4.64
C PRO A 211 18.04 41.38 -5.25
N GLY A 212 18.30 40.87 -6.46
CA GLY A 212 19.51 41.17 -7.24
C GLY A 212 20.69 40.22 -6.99
N ILE A 213 20.58 39.26 -6.07
CA ILE A 213 21.61 38.23 -5.86
C ILE A 213 21.53 37.16 -6.95
N GLU A 214 22.66 36.87 -7.59
CA GLU A 214 22.77 35.78 -8.57
C GLU A 214 22.86 34.41 -7.88
N TYR A 215 22.12 33.42 -8.38
CA TYR A 215 22.10 32.07 -7.82
C TYR A 215 21.87 31.00 -8.90
N SER A 216 22.37 29.80 -8.63
CA SER A 216 22.01 28.56 -9.33
C SER A 216 20.89 27.84 -8.59
N PHE A 217 20.04 27.09 -9.30
CA PHE A 217 18.86 26.46 -8.71
C PHE A 217 18.80 24.95 -8.97
N ILE A 218 18.71 24.17 -7.89
CA ILE A 218 18.39 22.74 -7.92
C ILE A 218 16.94 22.59 -7.48
N ASN A 219 16.08 22.20 -8.43
CA ASN A 219 14.66 22.06 -8.18
C ASN A 219 14.33 20.69 -7.57
N ILE A 220 13.89 20.68 -6.32
CA ILE A 220 13.47 19.47 -5.59
C ILE A 220 11.94 19.32 -5.58
N CYS A 221 11.21 20.08 -6.40
CA CYS A 221 9.76 19.98 -6.50
C CYS A 221 9.35 18.62 -7.12
N PRO A 222 8.48 17.82 -6.49
CA PRO A 222 8.09 16.52 -7.07
C PRO A 222 7.49 16.61 -8.48
N PHE A 223 6.93 17.77 -8.86
CA PHE A 223 6.33 17.98 -10.19
C PHE A 223 7.32 18.36 -11.29
N LYS A 224 8.52 18.83 -10.93
CA LYS A 224 9.48 19.43 -11.88
C LYS A 224 10.93 18.99 -11.64
N SER A 225 11.18 18.20 -10.60
CA SER A 225 12.50 17.76 -10.18
C SER A 225 13.13 16.89 -11.24
N ASP A 226 14.39 17.17 -11.55
CA ASP A 226 15.24 16.28 -12.35
C ASP A 226 16.15 15.40 -11.48
N ILE A 227 16.18 15.65 -10.17
CA ILE A 227 17.02 14.89 -9.22
C ILE A 227 16.31 13.66 -8.67
N PHE A 228 14.96 13.65 -8.69
CA PHE A 228 14.16 12.48 -8.34
C PHE A 228 12.83 12.53 -9.08
N LYS A 229 12.35 11.36 -9.51
CA LYS A 229 11.06 11.18 -10.17
C LYS A 229 10.45 9.87 -9.69
N PRO A 230 9.11 9.79 -9.58
CA PRO A 230 8.46 8.53 -9.33
C PRO A 230 8.78 7.53 -10.45
N SER A 231 8.97 6.25 -10.11
CA SER A 231 9.21 5.17 -11.07
C SER A 231 7.97 4.29 -11.31
N LYS A 232 7.02 4.34 -10.38
CA LYS A 232 5.77 3.57 -10.34
C LYS A 232 4.72 4.37 -9.56
N VAL A 233 3.52 3.83 -9.39
CA VAL A 233 2.48 4.44 -8.56
C VAL A 233 3.08 4.96 -7.26
N PHE A 234 2.82 6.21 -6.88
CA PHE A 234 3.59 6.85 -5.81
C PHE A 234 2.74 7.66 -4.84
N ILE A 235 3.35 7.97 -3.69
CA ILE A 235 2.93 9.03 -2.80
C ILE A 235 4.10 9.99 -2.52
N THR A 236 3.84 11.29 -2.51
CA THR A 236 4.84 12.33 -2.21
C THR A 236 4.24 13.53 -1.50
N ARG A 237 5.06 14.54 -1.17
CA ARG A 237 4.63 15.75 -0.45
C ARG A 237 4.80 17.03 -1.25
N CYS A 238 3.85 17.96 -1.12
CA CYS A 238 3.95 19.30 -1.69
C CYS A 238 3.46 20.37 -0.72
N CYS A 239 4.20 21.48 -0.59
CA CYS A 239 3.87 22.58 0.30
C CYS A 239 2.73 23.47 -0.24
N ARG A 240 2.29 23.22 -1.48
CA ARG A 240 1.15 23.89 -2.12
C ARG A 240 -0.07 23.01 -1.95
N ALA A 241 -1.02 23.44 -1.11
CA ALA A 241 -2.23 22.67 -0.83
C ALA A 241 -3.05 22.40 -2.10
N GLU A 242 -3.04 23.33 -3.06
CA GLU A 242 -3.70 23.20 -4.37
C GLU A 242 -3.16 22.04 -5.22
N ASN A 243 -1.95 21.55 -4.92
CA ASN A 243 -1.34 20.41 -5.60
C ASN A 243 -1.60 19.08 -4.88
N SER A 244 -2.34 19.08 -3.76
CA SER A 244 -2.66 17.85 -3.02
C SER A 244 -3.81 17.08 -3.67
N GLY A 245 -3.85 15.77 -3.45
CA GLY A 245 -4.83 14.86 -4.03
C GLY A 245 -4.21 13.91 -5.05
N ILE A 246 -5.05 13.30 -5.89
CA ILE A 246 -4.60 12.36 -6.92
C ILE A 246 -4.08 13.15 -8.13
N VAL A 247 -2.86 12.85 -8.53
CA VAL A 247 -2.14 13.57 -9.58
C VAL A 247 -1.46 12.60 -10.54
N THR A 248 -0.96 13.14 -11.64
CA THR A 248 -0.08 12.43 -12.57
C THR A 248 1.21 13.23 -12.72
N ILE A 249 2.34 12.61 -12.36
CA ILE A 249 3.69 13.20 -12.48
C ILE A 249 4.50 12.30 -13.41
N ALA A 250 5.14 12.89 -14.43
CA ALA A 250 5.92 12.15 -15.43
C ALA A 250 5.16 10.97 -16.08
N GLY A 251 3.84 11.11 -16.28
CA GLY A 251 2.98 10.07 -16.83
C GLY A 251 2.55 8.98 -15.83
N ILE A 252 2.99 9.06 -14.58
CA ILE A 252 2.70 8.08 -13.54
C ILE A 252 1.63 8.62 -12.59
N ARG A 253 0.62 7.81 -12.28
CA ARG A 253 -0.45 8.16 -11.34
C ARG A 253 0.04 8.05 -9.90
N GLY A 254 -0.32 8.99 -9.03
CA GLY A 254 0.05 8.96 -7.62
C GLY A 254 -0.77 9.91 -6.78
N ALA A 255 -0.40 10.04 -5.51
CA ALA A 255 -1.02 10.95 -4.57
C ALA A 255 0.00 11.96 -4.02
N VAL A 256 -0.45 13.19 -3.81
CA VAL A 256 0.32 14.23 -3.15
C VAL A 256 -0.40 14.65 -1.88
N VAL A 257 0.32 14.69 -0.77
CA VAL A 257 -0.18 15.24 0.50
C VAL A 257 0.54 16.54 0.85
N HIS A 258 -0.13 17.40 1.61
CA HIS A 258 0.47 18.64 2.06
C HIS A 258 1.61 18.39 3.07
N TRP A 259 2.58 19.30 3.19
CA TRP A 259 3.65 19.16 4.21
C TRP A 259 3.14 19.20 5.65
N GLY A 260 2.02 19.87 5.88
CA GLY A 260 1.29 19.88 7.14
C GLY A 260 0.20 18.80 7.26
N ALA A 261 0.21 17.77 6.42
CA ALA A 261 -0.74 16.68 6.48
C ALA A 261 -0.59 15.86 7.77
N SER A 262 -1.70 15.34 8.28
CA SER A 262 -1.75 14.38 9.38
C SER A 262 -1.60 12.94 8.87
N GLU A 263 -1.38 11.99 9.79
CA GLU A 263 -1.38 10.55 9.46
C GLU A 263 -2.74 10.10 8.87
N PHE A 264 -3.84 10.75 9.29
CA PHE A 264 -5.17 10.52 8.71
C PHE A 264 -5.23 10.96 7.24
N ASP A 265 -4.66 12.12 6.91
CA ASP A 265 -4.63 12.61 5.53
C ASP A 265 -3.81 11.67 4.63
N VAL A 266 -2.67 11.17 5.12
CA VAL A 266 -1.87 10.15 4.42
C VAL A 266 -2.66 8.85 4.22
N THR A 267 -3.37 8.40 5.27
CA THR A 267 -4.26 7.23 5.21
C THR A 267 -5.30 7.36 4.11
N MET A 268 -5.98 8.50 4.07
CA MET A 268 -7.03 8.77 3.10
C MET A 268 -6.47 8.93 1.69
N ALA A 269 -5.32 9.58 1.52
CA ALA A 269 -4.68 9.73 0.22
C ALA A 269 -4.35 8.38 -0.44
N ILE A 270 -3.78 7.44 0.33
CA ILE A 270 -3.47 6.08 -0.16
C ILE A 270 -4.75 5.29 -0.46
N ARG A 271 -5.75 5.34 0.43
CA ARG A 271 -7.05 4.69 0.19
C ARG A 271 -7.71 5.19 -1.10
N ASN A 272 -7.75 6.50 -1.29
CA ASN A 272 -8.33 7.11 -2.48
C ASN A 272 -7.55 6.74 -3.75
N LEU A 273 -6.21 6.73 -3.69
CA LEU A 273 -5.36 6.33 -4.81
C LEU A 273 -5.66 4.89 -5.25
N VAL A 274 -5.69 3.94 -4.30
CA VAL A 274 -5.97 2.53 -4.60
C VAL A 274 -7.37 2.33 -5.17
N GLN A 275 -8.38 3.01 -4.62
CA GLN A 275 -9.74 2.95 -5.13
C GLN A 275 -9.82 3.45 -6.58
N GLU A 276 -9.14 4.55 -6.89
CA GLU A 276 -9.16 5.12 -8.23
C GLU A 276 -8.44 4.23 -9.26
N LEU A 277 -7.30 3.64 -8.88
CA LEU A 277 -6.58 2.68 -9.73
C LEU A 277 -7.46 1.46 -10.06
N ARG A 278 -8.15 0.92 -9.06
CA ARG A 278 -9.09 -0.21 -9.25
C ARG A 278 -10.29 0.16 -10.12
N LEU A 279 -10.81 1.37 -10.00
CA LEU A 279 -11.90 1.85 -10.85
C LEU A 279 -11.46 2.04 -12.30
N SER A 280 -10.22 2.49 -12.52
CA SER A 280 -9.65 2.68 -13.85
C SER A 280 -9.41 1.34 -14.54
N ALA A 281 -8.79 0.38 -13.86
CA ALA A 281 -8.56 -0.97 -14.38
C ALA A 281 -9.86 -1.70 -14.77
N LYS A 282 -10.97 -1.46 -14.04
CA LYS A 282 -12.28 -2.01 -14.41
C LYS A 282 -12.84 -1.41 -15.70
N LYS A 283 -12.56 -0.14 -15.98
CA LYS A 283 -13.00 0.52 -17.22
C LYS A 283 -12.22 0.03 -18.44
N ASP A 284 -10.92 -0.24 -18.28
CA ASP A 284 -10.07 -0.70 -19.37
C ASP A 284 -10.35 -2.18 -19.76
N ASN A 285 -11.00 -2.93 -18.88
CA ASN A 285 -11.40 -4.33 -19.08
C ASN A 285 -12.86 -4.52 -19.53
N LEU A 286 -13.60 -3.43 -19.79
CA LEU A 286 -14.97 -3.42 -20.32
C LEU A 286 -14.99 -2.96 -21.78
#